data_AF-A0AAV8XDW8-F1
#
_entry.id   AF-A0AAV8XDW8-F1
#
_cell.length_a   1.000
_cell.length_b   1.000
_cell.length_c   1.000
_cell.angle_alpha   90.00
_cell.angle_beta   90.00
_cell.angle_gamma   90.00
#
_symmetry.space_group_name_H-M   'P 1'
#
loop_
_entity.id
_entity.type
_entity.pdbx_description
1 polymer ?
#
loop_
_entity_poly.entity_id
_entity_poly.type
_entity_poly.pdbx_seq_one_letter_code
_entity_poly.pdbx_strand_id
1 'polypeptide(L)'
;MPYALGPEHDKFLLEAYFRTGQLDTNNCKWKYSVISCAEQFREQFPDIEQDFDVLSQYVNRLVKRFRETGSLIKGVSTGRPPILMNLRAHVEANPNVTIKELMKQTGFSYGSCQKAKKDIWKKQETIITYALNTLQLKHIFNARENHEDTYRK
;
A
#
# COMPACT_ATOMS: atom_id res chain seq x y z
N MET A 1 -19.36 -12.48 -0.21
CA MET A 1 -18.14 -12.57 -1.03
C MET A 1 -17.02 -13.18 -0.18
N PRO A 2 -16.79 -14.50 -0.19
CA PRO A 2 -15.59 -15.00 0.48
C PRO A 2 -14.91 -16.12 -0.30
N TYR A 3 -14.12 -15.75 -1.30
CA TYR A 3 -12.86 -16.46 -1.56
C TYR A 3 -11.81 -15.38 -1.52
N ALA A 4 -11.23 -15.13 -0.34
CA ALA A 4 -10.02 -14.34 -0.25
C ALA A 4 -8.88 -15.22 -0.77
N LEU A 5 -8.84 -15.42 -2.08
CA LEU A 5 -7.75 -16.10 -2.76
C LEU A 5 -6.47 -15.30 -2.46
N GLY A 6 -5.46 -16.00 -1.96
CA GLY A 6 -4.18 -15.40 -1.63
C GLY A 6 -3.44 -14.90 -2.88
N PRO A 7 -2.37 -14.12 -2.71
CA PRO A 7 -1.56 -13.64 -3.84
C PRO A 7 -1.01 -14.78 -4.71
N GLU A 8 -0.76 -15.95 -4.12
CA GLU A 8 -0.30 -17.15 -4.83
C GLU A 8 -1.35 -17.71 -5.78
N HIS A 9 -2.62 -17.72 -5.36
CA HIS A 9 -3.74 -18.17 -6.20
C HIS A 9 -3.96 -17.18 -7.36
N ASP A 10 -3.85 -15.88 -7.10
CA ASP A 10 -3.93 -14.83 -8.12
C ASP A 10 -2.86 -15.01 -9.19
N LYS A 11 -1.61 -15.27 -8.77
CA LYS A 11 -0.51 -15.54 -9.69
C LYS A 11 -0.78 -16.78 -10.53
N PHE A 12 -1.18 -17.88 -9.89
CA PHE A 12 -1.47 -19.12 -10.59
C PHE A 12 -2.60 -18.95 -11.61
N LEU A 13 -3.72 -18.33 -11.22
CA LEU A 13 -4.86 -18.13 -12.11
C LEU A 13 -4.51 -17.29 -13.34
N LEU A 14 -3.66 -16.27 -13.17
CA LEU A 14 -3.20 -15.46 -14.29
C LEU A 14 -2.31 -16.29 -15.24
N GLU A 15 -1.34 -17.03 -14.70
CA GLU A 15 -0.44 -17.89 -15.47
C GLU A 15 -1.20 -18.98 -16.21
N ALA A 16 -2.09 -19.69 -15.52
CA ALA A 16 -2.94 -20.73 -16.10
C ALA A 16 -3.84 -20.16 -17.21
N TYR A 17 -4.44 -18.99 -16.99
CA TYR A 17 -5.26 -18.34 -18.02
C TYR A 17 -4.44 -18.03 -19.29
N PHE A 18 -3.27 -17.40 -19.16
CA PHE A 18 -2.45 -17.10 -20.34
C PHE A 18 -1.86 -18.35 -21.01
N ARG A 19 -1.61 -19.42 -20.24
CA ARG A 19 -1.18 -20.72 -20.78
C ARG A 19 -2.20 -21.36 -21.71
N THR A 20 -3.49 -21.08 -21.51
CA THR A 20 -4.56 -21.54 -22.42
C THR A 20 -4.64 -20.75 -23.74
N GLY A 21 -3.76 -19.77 -23.94
CA GLY A 21 -3.73 -18.94 -25.14
C GLY A 21 -3.52 -19.77 -26.40
N GLN A 22 -4.53 -19.81 -27.26
CA GLN A 22 -4.44 -20.35 -28.62
C GLN A 22 -4.60 -19.20 -29.61
N LEU A 23 -3.72 -19.16 -30.61
CA LEU A 23 -3.84 -18.20 -31.69
C LEU A 23 -4.98 -18.64 -32.62
N ASP A 24 -6.05 -17.85 -32.68
CA ASP A 24 -7.11 -18.07 -33.66
C ASP A 24 -6.58 -17.67 -35.04
N THR A 25 -6.38 -18.67 -35.89
CA THR A 25 -5.82 -18.54 -37.24
C THR A 25 -6.69 -17.69 -38.16
N ASN A 26 -7.98 -17.55 -37.87
CA ASN A 26 -8.91 -16.80 -38.71
C ASN A 26 -8.90 -15.29 -38.43
N ASN A 27 -8.59 -14.88 -37.21
CA ASN A 27 -8.74 -13.48 -36.77
C ASN A 27 -7.45 -12.88 -36.20
N CYS A 28 -6.33 -13.62 -36.19
CA CYS A 28 -5.06 -13.23 -35.57
C CYS A 28 -5.23 -12.75 -34.12
N LYS A 29 -6.20 -13.32 -33.40
CA LYS A 29 -6.53 -12.97 -32.02
C LYS A 29 -6.23 -14.16 -31.11
N TRP A 30 -5.63 -13.88 -29.96
CA TRP A 30 -5.47 -14.88 -28.91
C TRP A 30 -6.81 -15.19 -28.27
N LYS A 31 -7.23 -16.46 -28.36
CA LYS A 31 -8.36 -17.02 -27.62
C LYS A 31 -7.82 -17.67 -26.35
N TYR A 32 -8.49 -17.41 -25.24
CA TYR A 32 -8.14 -17.96 -23.93
C TYR A 32 -9.35 -18.71 -23.37
N SER A 33 -9.11 -19.76 -22.58
CA SER A 33 -10.15 -20.60 -22.01
C SER A 33 -10.16 -20.47 -20.49
N VAL A 34 -11.22 -19.83 -19.97
CA VAL A 34 -11.47 -19.79 -18.52
C VAL A 34 -11.82 -21.18 -17.98
N ILE A 35 -12.43 -22.04 -18.79
CA ILE A 35 -12.79 -23.42 -18.42
C ILE A 35 -11.53 -24.24 -18.13
N SER A 36 -10.57 -24.24 -19.06
CA SER A 36 -9.31 -24.97 -18.87
C SER A 36 -8.45 -24.38 -17.74
N CYS A 37 -8.54 -23.06 -17.51
CA CYS A 37 -7.92 -22.43 -16.35
C CYS A 37 -8.55 -22.91 -15.02
N ALA A 38 -9.88 -23.02 -14.97
CA ALA A 38 -10.61 -23.51 -13.79
C ALA A 38 -10.28 -24.97 -13.47
N GLU A 39 -10.15 -25.83 -14.48
CA GLU A 39 -9.72 -27.23 -14.32
C GLU A 39 -8.32 -27.32 -13.72
N GLN A 40 -7.34 -26.61 -14.30
CA GLN A 40 -5.97 -26.55 -13.77
C GLN A 40 -5.91 -26.02 -12.33
N PHE A 41 -6.76 -25.04 -12.01
CA PHE A 41 -6.82 -24.47 -10.67
C PHE A 41 -7.43 -25.44 -9.65
N ARG A 42 -8.43 -26.23 -10.05
CA ARG A 42 -9.01 -27.28 -9.21
C ARG A 42 -8.03 -28.43 -8.95
N GLU A 43 -7.22 -28.79 -9.95
CA GLU A 43 -6.17 -29.80 -9.79
C GLU A 43 -5.06 -29.34 -8.83
N GLN A 44 -4.66 -28.07 -8.94
CA GLN A 44 -3.59 -27.51 -8.11
C GLN A 44 -4.04 -27.22 -6.66
N PHE A 45 -5.31 -26.83 -6.47
CA PHE A 45 -5.88 -26.46 -5.17
C PHE A 45 -7.21 -27.19 -4.91
N PRO A 46 -7.17 -28.52 -4.74
CA PRO A 46 -8.38 -29.35 -4.61
C PRO A 46 -9.18 -29.05 -3.33
N ASP A 47 -8.51 -28.53 -2.29
CA ASP A 47 -9.13 -28.19 -1.00
C ASP A 47 -9.96 -26.89 -1.06
N ILE A 48 -9.86 -26.13 -2.15
CA ILE A 48 -10.61 -24.89 -2.32
C ILE A 48 -11.91 -25.22 -3.06
N GLU A 49 -13.03 -25.16 -2.34
CA GLU A 49 -14.36 -25.24 -2.94
C GLU A 49 -14.56 -24.05 -3.90
N GLN A 50 -14.93 -24.34 -5.15
CA GLN A 50 -14.98 -23.34 -6.21
C GLN A 50 -16.26 -23.46 -7.01
N ASP A 51 -17.04 -22.38 -6.97
CA ASP A 51 -18.11 -22.13 -7.93
C ASP A 51 -17.49 -21.58 -9.23
N PHE A 52 -17.78 -22.23 -10.35
CA PHE A 52 -17.25 -21.86 -11.67
C PHE A 52 -17.64 -20.43 -12.08
N ASP A 53 -18.87 -19.99 -11.80
CA ASP A 53 -19.34 -18.66 -12.18
C ASP A 53 -18.60 -17.58 -11.39
N VAL A 54 -18.39 -17.84 -10.09
CA VAL A 54 -17.63 -16.94 -9.20
C VAL A 54 -16.17 -16.88 -9.63
N LEU A 55 -15.54 -18.02 -9.92
CA LEU A 55 -14.16 -18.11 -10.37
C LEU A 55 -13.97 -17.43 -11.73
N SER A 56 -14.88 -17.64 -12.67
CA SER A 56 -14.83 -17.02 -14.00
C SER A 56 -14.89 -15.49 -13.91
N GLN A 57 -15.81 -14.96 -13.09
CA GLN A 57 -15.86 -13.51 -12.83
C GLN A 57 -14.59 -13.01 -12.13
N TYR A 58 -13.97 -13.83 -11.28
CA TYR A 58 -12.73 -13.48 -10.61
C TYR A 58 -11.55 -13.39 -11.59
N VAL A 59 -11.35 -14.42 -12.41
CA VAL A 59 -10.31 -14.48 -13.45
C VAL A 59 -10.44 -13.31 -14.42
N ASN A 60 -11.65 -13.00 -14.88
CA ASN A 60 -11.87 -11.87 -15.78
C ASN A 60 -11.48 -10.53 -15.15
N ARG A 61 -11.79 -10.32 -13.85
CA ARG A 61 -11.37 -9.12 -13.12
C ARG A 61 -9.84 -9.05 -12.94
N LEU A 62 -9.21 -10.19 -12.68
CA LEU A 62 -7.78 -10.31 -12.52
C LEU A 62 -7.04 -9.98 -13.83
N VAL A 63 -7.47 -10.57 -14.95
CA VAL A 63 -6.92 -10.33 -16.28
C VAL A 63 -7.12 -8.88 -16.70
N LYS A 64 -8.31 -8.32 -16.45
CA LYS A 64 -8.58 -6.90 -16.71
C LYS A 64 -7.60 -6.01 -15.95
N ARG A 65 -7.43 -6.22 -14.64
CA ARG A 65 -6.47 -5.46 -13.82
C ARG A 65 -5.05 -5.58 -14.36
N PHE A 66 -4.61 -6.80 -14.68
CA PHE A 66 -3.27 -7.03 -15.19
C PHE A 66 -3.04 -6.31 -16.52
N ARG A 67 -4.02 -6.34 -17.43
CA ARG A 67 -3.93 -5.61 -18.71
C ARG A 67 -3.90 -4.09 -18.54
N GLU A 68 -4.65 -3.55 -17.58
CA GLU A 68 -4.74 -2.10 -17.34
C GLU A 68 -3.54 -1.55 -16.56
N THR A 69 -2.99 -2.32 -15.62
CA THR A 69 -1.99 -1.82 -14.65
C THR A 69 -0.63 -2.51 -14.72
N GLY A 70 -0.52 -3.64 -15.44
CA GLY A 70 0.65 -4.50 -15.42
C GLY A 70 0.89 -5.21 -14.07
N SER A 71 -0.05 -5.10 -13.12
CA SER A 71 0.12 -5.60 -11.75
C SER A 71 -1.04 -6.45 -11.29
N LEU A 72 -0.72 -7.46 -10.48
CA LEU A 72 -1.70 -8.28 -9.76
C LEU A 72 -2.14 -7.61 -8.44
N ILE A 73 -1.27 -6.75 -7.90
CA ILE A 73 -1.48 -6.09 -6.61
C ILE A 73 -2.65 -5.12 -6.74
N LYS A 74 -3.62 -5.25 -5.83
CA LYS A 74 -4.68 -4.24 -5.70
C LYS A 74 -4.00 -2.92 -5.37
N GLY A 75 -4.17 -1.92 -6.24
CA GLY A 75 -3.74 -0.57 -5.94
C GLY A 75 -4.25 -0.18 -4.55
N VAL A 76 -3.36 0.31 -3.69
CA VAL A 76 -3.77 0.87 -2.41
C VAL A 76 -4.70 2.01 -2.75
N SER A 77 -5.98 1.87 -2.40
CA SER A 77 -6.89 3.00 -2.49
C SER A 77 -6.24 4.11 -1.66
N THR A 78 -5.92 5.23 -2.28
CA THR A 78 -5.31 6.37 -1.60
C THR A 78 -6.27 7.05 -0.63
N GLY A 79 -7.41 6.42 -0.34
CA GLY A 79 -8.53 7.01 0.37
C GLY A 79 -9.09 8.22 -0.38
N ARG A 80 -10.11 8.84 0.22
CA ARG A 80 -10.52 10.20 -0.17
C ARG A 80 -9.25 11.08 -0.14
N PRO A 81 -8.92 11.83 -1.21
CA PRO A 81 -7.79 12.73 -1.17
C PRO A 81 -7.91 13.60 0.08
N PRO A 82 -6.84 13.75 0.88
CA PRO A 82 -6.96 14.42 2.14
C PRO A 82 -7.35 15.86 1.83
N ILE A 83 -8.61 16.20 2.04
CA ILE A 83 -9.05 17.57 2.29
C ILE A 83 -8.14 18.20 3.39
N LEU A 84 -7.56 17.33 4.23
CA LEU A 84 -6.52 17.60 5.19
C LEU A 84 -5.15 18.03 4.60
N MET A 85 -4.86 17.94 3.30
CA MET A 85 -3.56 18.33 2.75
C MET A 85 -3.36 19.85 2.83
N ASN A 86 -4.38 20.62 2.45
CA ASN A 86 -4.40 22.08 2.58
C ASN A 86 -4.40 22.50 4.05
N LEU A 87 -5.15 21.77 4.90
CA LEU A 87 -5.19 22.02 6.33
C LEU A 87 -3.85 21.70 7.01
N ARG A 88 -3.16 20.63 6.59
CA ARG A 88 -1.83 20.25 7.09
C ARG A 88 -0.79 21.31 6.73
N ALA A 89 -0.80 21.81 5.50
CA ALA A 89 0.10 22.90 5.10
C ALA A 89 -0.12 24.17 5.96
N HIS A 90 -1.38 24.52 6.26
CA HIS A 90 -1.69 25.65 7.14
C HIS A 90 -1.20 25.46 8.58
N VAL A 91 -1.37 24.25 9.14
CA VAL A 91 -0.91 23.93 10.50
C VAL A 91 0.62 23.82 10.57
N GLU A 92 1.27 23.29 9.53
CA GLU A 92 2.73 23.24 9.44
C GLU A 92 3.34 24.65 9.33
N ALA A 93 2.70 25.56 8.60
CA ALA A 93 3.13 26.96 8.51
C ALA A 93 2.93 27.74 9.83
N ASN A 94 1.88 27.41 10.60
CA ASN A 94 1.55 28.13 11.84
C ASN A 94 1.13 27.16 12.97
N PRO A 95 2.08 26.50 13.66
CA PRO A 95 1.78 25.43 14.62
C PRO A 95 1.07 25.92 15.90
N ASN A 96 1.23 27.20 16.23
CA ASN A 96 0.69 27.81 17.45
C ASN A 96 -0.77 28.27 17.34
N VAL A 97 -1.37 28.21 16.14
CA VAL A 97 -2.74 28.68 15.92
C VAL A 97 -3.74 27.81 16.68
N THR A 98 -4.74 28.44 17.31
CA THR A 98 -5.78 27.69 18.02
C THR A 98 -6.67 26.95 17.03
N ILE A 99 -7.27 25.83 17.46
CA ILE A 99 -8.16 25.03 16.58
C ILE A 99 -9.34 25.89 16.07
N LYS A 100 -9.81 26.85 16.88
CA LYS A 100 -10.89 27.79 16.52
C LYS A 100 -10.46 28.76 15.41
N GLU A 101 -9.26 29.29 15.45
CA GLU A 101 -8.72 30.16 14.39
C GLU A 101 -8.46 29.39 13.11
N LEU A 102 -7.93 28.16 13.20
CA LEU A 102 -7.77 27.25 12.07
C LEU A 102 -9.10 26.95 11.39
N MET A 103 -10.14 26.68 12.17
CA MET A 103 -11.52 26.50 11.68
C MET A 103 -11.99 27.74 10.90
N LYS A 104 -11.75 28.94 11.44
CA LYS A 104 -12.15 30.21 10.82
C LYS A 104 -11.39 30.51 9.52
N GLN A 105 -10.10 30.17 9.46
CA GLN A 105 -9.25 30.43 8.30
C GLN A 105 -9.48 29.45 7.15
N THR A 106 -9.80 28.19 7.48
CA THR A 106 -9.85 27.10 6.49
C THR A 106 -11.28 26.64 6.15
N GLY A 107 -12.28 27.04 6.93
CA GLY A 107 -13.66 26.61 6.77
C GLY A 107 -13.90 25.13 7.13
N PHE A 108 -12.90 24.41 7.66
CA PHE A 108 -13.04 23.02 8.05
C PHE A 108 -13.71 22.84 9.41
N SER A 109 -14.29 21.66 9.65
CA SER A 109 -14.89 21.34 10.95
C SER A 109 -13.84 21.25 12.05
N TYR A 110 -14.24 21.56 13.28
CA TYR A 110 -13.39 21.50 14.46
C TYR A 110 -12.64 20.15 14.59
N GLY A 111 -13.36 19.03 14.41
CA GLY A 111 -12.77 17.68 14.48
C GLY A 111 -11.70 17.42 13.41
N SER A 112 -11.84 18.01 12.23
CA SER A 112 -10.84 17.90 11.15
C SER A 112 -9.57 18.68 11.50
N CYS A 113 -9.72 19.90 12.04
CA CYS A 113 -8.62 20.73 12.52
C CYS A 113 -7.89 20.09 13.71
N GLN A 114 -8.63 19.51 14.66
CA GLN A 114 -8.06 18.81 15.80
C GLN A 114 -7.24 17.58 15.36
N LYS A 115 -7.77 16.79 14.42
CA LYS A 115 -7.07 15.61 13.88
C LYS A 115 -5.79 16.01 13.15
N ALA A 116 -5.85 17.03 12.30
CA ALA A 116 -4.67 17.54 11.58
C ALA A 116 -3.57 18.02 12.55
N LYS A 117 -3.94 18.77 13.59
CA LYS A 117 -2.98 19.26 14.60
C LYS A 117 -2.33 18.12 15.39
N LYS A 118 -3.12 17.08 15.74
CA LYS A 118 -2.60 15.89 16.43
C LYS A 118 -1.63 15.08 15.56
N ASP A 119 -1.91 14.92 14.27
CA ASP A 119 -1.04 14.21 13.32
C ASP A 119 0.33 14.91 13.19
N ILE A 120 0.34 16.25 13.12
CA ILE A 120 1.59 17.03 13.01
C ILE A 120 2.39 16.98 14.31
N TRP A 121 1.72 17.07 15.46
CA TRP A 121 2.41 16.98 16.75
C TRP A 121 3.10 15.61 16.93
N LYS A 122 2.42 14.51 16.58
CA LYS A 122 3.03 13.17 16.56
C LYS A 122 4.23 13.06 15.62
N LYS A 123 4.18 13.72 14.47
CA LYS A 123 5.29 13.76 13.51
C LYS A 123 6.48 14.52 14.09
N GLN A 124 6.25 15.65 14.75
CA GLN A 124 7.30 16.41 15.44
C GLN A 124 7.92 15.64 16.60
N GLU A 125 7.10 14.99 17.43
CA GLU A 125 7.56 14.16 18.55
C GLU A 125 8.50 13.04 18.06
N THR A 126 8.09 12.32 17.01
CA THR A 126 8.93 11.30 16.36
C THR A 126 10.27 11.88 15.92
N ILE A 127 10.28 13.03 15.23
CA ILE A 127 11.50 13.69 14.75
C ILE A 127 12.43 14.05 15.92
N ILE A 128 11.87 14.61 17.00
CA ILE A 128 12.64 14.98 18.21
C ILE A 128 13.26 13.73 18.84
N THR A 129 12.50 12.64 18.99
CA THR A 129 13.03 11.38 19.54
C THR A 129 14.17 10.82 18.68
N TYR A 130 14.02 10.80 17.36
CA TYR A 130 15.11 10.36 16.47
C TYR A 130 16.34 11.25 16.57
N ALA A 131 16.17 12.57 16.62
CA ALA A 131 17.27 13.52 16.75
C ALA A 131 18.03 13.35 18.09
N LEU A 132 17.30 13.20 19.20
CA LEU A 132 17.90 12.97 20.52
C LEU A 132 18.67 11.65 20.58
N ASN A 133 18.09 10.56 20.05
CA ASN A 133 18.77 9.27 19.98
C ASN A 133 20.05 9.33 19.13
N THR A 134 20.01 10.07 18.01
CA THR A 134 21.18 10.25 17.13
C THR A 134 22.29 11.04 17.83
N LEU A 135 21.93 12.08 18.60
CA LEU A 135 22.89 12.86 19.38
C LEU A 135 23.50 12.04 20.53
N GLN A 136 22.69 11.24 21.24
CA GLN A 136 23.19 10.33 22.26
C GLN A 136 24.17 9.30 21.70
N LEU A 137 23.85 8.69 20.54
CA LEU A 137 24.75 7.75 19.88
C LEU A 137 26.07 8.40 19.46
N LYS A 138 26.05 9.66 18.97
CA LYS A 138 27.28 10.41 18.66
C LYS A 138 28.12 10.69 19.89
N HIS A 139 27.51 11.06 21.01
CA HIS A 139 28.22 11.25 22.28
C HIS A 139 28.88 9.96 22.78
N ILE A 140 28.18 8.82 22.67
CA ILE A 140 28.72 7.50 23.04
C ILE A 140 29.88 7.09 22.13
N PHE A 141 29.76 7.34 20.81
CA PHE A 141 30.80 7.01 19.85
C PHE A 141 32.08 7.85 20.04
N ASN A 142 31.93 9.18 20.20
CA ASN A 142 33.05 10.07 20.51
C ASN A 142 33.71 9.74 21.86
N ALA A 143 32.95 9.33 22.87
CA ALA A 143 33.52 8.92 24.16
C ALA A 143 34.37 7.64 24.04
N ARG A 144 34.02 6.74 23.12
CA ARG A 144 34.75 5.50 22.88
C ARG A 144 36.06 5.72 22.11
N GLU A 145 36.07 6.56 21.08
CA GLU A 145 37.31 6.91 20.34
C GLU A 145 38.35 7.57 21.25
N ASN A 146 37.93 8.51 22.10
CA ASN A 146 38.83 9.14 23.08
C ASN A 146 39.40 8.17 24.12
N HIS A 147 38.67 7.07 24.41
CA HIS A 147 39.10 6.03 25.34
C HIS A 147 39.96 4.94 24.67
N GLU A 148 39.97 4.83 23.34
CA GLU A 148 40.86 3.93 22.59
C GLU A 148 42.22 4.60 22.29
N ASP A 149 42.24 5.93 22.11
CA ASP A 149 43.49 6.69 21.91
C ASP A 149 44.32 6.85 23.19
N THR A 150 43.72 6.71 24.37
CA THR A 150 44.44 6.78 25.66
C THR A 150 45.28 5.54 25.99
N TYR A 151 45.03 4.41 25.32
CA TYR A 151 45.79 3.15 25.49
C TYR A 151 46.73 2.85 24.32
N ARG A 152 46.89 3.80 23.39
CA ARG A 152 47.75 3.69 22.20
C ARG A 152 49.01 4.57 22.30
N LYS A 153 49.66 4.55 23.47
CA LYS A 153 51.00 5.12 23.69
C LYS A 153 51.92 4.07 24.30
#